data_AF-A0A7T8JX31-F1
#
_entry.id   AF-A0A7T8JX31-F1
#
_cell.length_a   1.000
_cell.length_b   1.000
_cell.length_c   1.000
_cell.angle_alpha   90.00
_cell.angle_beta   90.00
_cell.angle_gamma   90.00
#
_symmetry.space_group_name_H-M   'P 1'
#
loop_
_entity.id
_entity.type
_entity.pdbx_description
1 polymer ?
#
loop_
_entity_poly.entity_id
_entity_poly.type
_entity_poly.pdbx_seq_one_letter_code
_entity_poly.pdbx_strand_id
1 'polypeptide(L)'
;MDEMEASQEDASEKILNDIQAWNRRPIKASMEVTRDMFPQNHREAWMELFFKYNTPLPSSAAVERLFSMASDVLRAKRSCLTAENFENLIFMKGNMDIIQQHIMSLKIQEEEEK
;
A
#
# COMPACT_ATOMS: atom_id res chain seq x y z
N MET A 1 33.52 -27.15 7.53
CA MET A 1 33.33 -25.73 7.18
C MET A 1 33.82 -25.62 5.76
N ASP A 2 32.98 -25.17 4.81
CA ASP A 2 33.43 -24.42 3.60
C ASP A 2 32.53 -24.50 2.35
N GLU A 3 31.56 -25.41 2.23
CA GLU A 3 30.67 -25.38 1.03
C GLU A 3 29.38 -24.58 1.23
N MET A 4 28.79 -24.65 2.43
CA MET A 4 27.57 -23.88 2.76
C MET A 4 27.85 -22.37 2.93
N GLU A 5 29.06 -22.02 3.35
CA GLU A 5 29.46 -20.63 3.61
C GLU A 5 29.78 -19.92 2.29
N ALA A 6 30.50 -20.58 1.39
CA ALA A 6 30.78 -20.10 0.04
C ALA A 6 29.51 -19.89 -0.82
N SER A 7 28.48 -20.74 -0.65
CA SER A 7 27.20 -20.57 -1.36
C SER A 7 26.33 -19.45 -0.79
N GLN A 8 26.45 -19.12 0.51
CA GLN A 8 25.81 -17.95 1.12
C GLN A 8 26.49 -16.64 0.74
N GLU A 9 27.82 -16.62 0.63
CA GLU A 9 28.57 -15.46 0.15
C GLU A 9 28.20 -15.11 -1.30
N ASP A 10 28.11 -16.11 -2.18
CA ASP A 10 27.69 -15.92 -3.58
C ASP A 10 26.24 -15.40 -3.70
N ALA A 11 25.32 -15.92 -2.88
CA ALA A 11 23.95 -15.41 -2.83
C ALA A 11 23.87 -13.95 -2.35
N SER A 12 24.69 -13.58 -1.36
CA SER A 12 24.75 -12.22 -0.81
C SER A 12 25.32 -11.23 -1.82
N GLU A 13 26.34 -11.63 -2.56
CA GLU A 13 26.94 -10.82 -3.63
C GLU A 13 25.93 -10.54 -4.75
N LYS A 14 25.15 -11.56 -5.16
CA LYS A 14 24.08 -11.41 -6.15
C LYS A 14 23.01 -10.41 -5.70
N ILE A 15 22.56 -10.50 -4.46
CA ILE A 15 21.60 -9.55 -3.88
C ILE A 15 22.17 -8.14 -3.86
N LEU A 16 23.44 -7.98 -3.47
CA LEU A 16 24.09 -6.67 -3.44
C LEU A 16 24.17 -6.04 -4.84
N ASN A 17 24.51 -6.84 -5.84
CA ASN A 17 24.56 -6.40 -7.23
C ASN A 17 23.16 -5.97 -7.74
N ASP A 18 22.12 -6.73 -7.41
CA ASP A 18 20.73 -6.38 -7.75
C ASP A 18 20.30 -5.05 -7.09
N ILE A 19 20.66 -4.82 -5.81
CA ILE A 19 20.40 -3.56 -5.10
C ILE A 19 21.13 -2.39 -5.77
N GLN A 20 22.42 -2.56 -6.09
CA GLN A 20 23.21 -1.51 -6.72
C GLN A 20 22.66 -1.15 -8.11
N ALA A 21 22.25 -2.15 -8.90
CA ALA A 21 21.60 -1.91 -10.18
C ALA A 21 20.26 -1.18 -10.02
N TRP A 22 19.49 -1.52 -8.98
CA TRP A 22 18.22 -0.87 -8.68
C TRP A 22 18.37 0.60 -8.30
N ASN A 23 19.34 0.93 -7.43
CA ASN A 23 19.61 2.31 -6.97
C ASN A 23 20.05 3.27 -8.09
N ARG A 24 20.59 2.75 -9.20
CA ARG A 24 21.01 3.58 -10.34
C ARG A 24 19.86 4.03 -11.23
N ARG A 25 18.65 3.50 -11.03
CA ARG A 25 17.48 3.90 -11.82
C ARG A 25 17.06 5.33 -11.46
N PRO A 26 16.81 6.21 -12.45
CA PRO A 26 16.32 7.55 -12.19
C PRO A 26 14.86 7.47 -11.72
N ILE A 27 14.65 7.52 -10.40
CA ILE A 27 13.30 7.60 -9.82
C ILE A 27 12.84 9.05 -9.86
N LYS A 28 11.75 9.31 -10.58
CA LYS A 28 11.05 10.61 -10.54
C LYS A 28 10.08 10.59 -9.36
N ALA A 29 9.98 11.71 -8.64
CA ALA A 29 9.07 11.84 -7.50
C ALA A 29 7.58 11.60 -7.85
N SER A 30 7.21 11.76 -9.13
CA SER A 30 5.84 11.54 -9.64
C SER A 30 5.61 10.15 -10.22
N MET A 31 6.57 9.22 -10.11
CA MET A 31 6.45 7.88 -10.67
C MET A 31 5.65 6.99 -9.73
N GLU A 32 4.60 6.35 -10.25
CA GLU A 32 3.83 5.35 -9.50
C GLU A 32 4.69 4.12 -9.22
N VAL A 33 4.52 3.54 -8.02
CA VAL A 33 5.23 2.31 -7.66
C VAL A 33 4.60 1.12 -8.37
N THR A 34 5.28 0.60 -9.39
CA THR A 34 4.82 -0.53 -10.18
C THR A 34 5.68 -1.78 -9.96
N ARG A 35 5.13 -2.96 -10.23
CA ARG A 35 5.79 -4.26 -9.98
C ARG A 35 7.13 -4.42 -10.72
N ASP A 36 7.26 -3.80 -11.89
CA ASP A 36 8.46 -3.78 -12.73
C ASP A 36 9.59 -2.88 -12.20
N MET A 37 9.30 -2.07 -11.17
CA MET A 37 10.34 -1.32 -10.48
C MET A 37 11.27 -2.22 -9.67
N PHE A 38 10.78 -3.34 -9.13
CA PHE A 38 11.57 -4.24 -8.30
C PHE A 38 12.50 -5.14 -9.13
N PRO A 39 13.64 -5.60 -8.57
CA PRO A 39 14.51 -6.57 -9.20
C PRO A 39 13.74 -7.78 -9.75
N GLN A 40 14.17 -8.30 -10.90
CA GLN A 40 13.50 -9.45 -11.52
C GLN A 40 13.74 -10.73 -10.70
N ASN A 41 14.94 -10.88 -10.15
CA ASN A 41 15.27 -11.97 -9.24
C ASN A 41 14.56 -11.75 -7.89
N HIS A 42 13.93 -12.80 -7.36
CA HIS A 42 13.25 -12.77 -6.06
C HIS A 42 12.26 -11.62 -5.89
N ARG A 43 11.61 -11.18 -6.99
CA ARG A 43 10.70 -10.02 -7.01
C ARG A 43 9.65 -10.07 -5.90
N GLU A 44 9.04 -11.22 -5.69
CA GLU A 44 8.01 -11.40 -4.67
C GLU A 44 8.53 -11.11 -3.26
N ALA A 45 9.73 -11.60 -2.92
CA ALA A 45 10.35 -11.31 -1.62
C ALA A 45 10.67 -9.81 -1.46
N TRP A 46 11.12 -9.14 -2.53
CA TRP A 46 11.33 -7.70 -2.52
C TRP A 46 10.04 -6.91 -2.29
N MET A 47 8.95 -7.31 -2.94
CA MET A 47 7.64 -6.68 -2.73
C MET A 47 7.11 -6.93 -1.33
N GLU A 48 7.22 -8.15 -0.79
CA GLU A 48 6.82 -8.47 0.57
C GLU A 48 7.60 -7.62 1.60
N LEU A 49 8.92 -7.48 1.42
CA LEU A 49 9.73 -6.58 2.25
C LEU A 49 9.30 -5.12 2.09
N PHE A 50 9.02 -4.68 0.88
CA PHE A 50 8.53 -3.33 0.61
C PHE A 50 7.21 -3.08 1.34
N PHE A 51 6.23 -3.97 1.18
CA PHE A 51 4.95 -3.86 1.88
C PHE A 51 5.11 -3.91 3.39
N LYS A 52 5.97 -4.79 3.90
CA LYS A 52 6.19 -4.95 5.34
C LYS A 52 6.85 -3.74 5.99
N TYR A 53 7.75 -3.04 5.31
CA TYR A 53 8.55 -1.97 5.93
C TYR A 53 8.18 -0.56 5.46
N ASN A 54 7.68 -0.40 4.24
CA ASN A 54 7.37 0.92 3.67
C ASN A 54 5.87 1.25 3.67
N THR A 55 4.98 0.26 3.71
CA THR A 55 3.53 0.47 3.75
C THR A 55 2.96 0.71 5.15
N PRO A 56 3.48 0.14 6.27
CA PRO A 56 2.98 0.49 7.59
C PRO A 56 3.52 1.82 8.10
N LEU A 57 4.42 2.50 7.37
CA LEU A 57 4.65 3.92 7.60
C LEU A 57 3.32 4.60 7.29
N PRO A 58 2.54 5.02 8.31
CA PRO A 58 1.46 5.94 8.04
C PRO A 58 2.21 7.20 7.65
N SER A 59 2.35 7.44 6.35
CA SER A 59 2.72 8.77 5.89
C SER A 59 1.83 9.71 6.67
N SER A 60 2.41 10.70 7.37
CA SER A 60 1.66 11.60 8.25
C SER A 60 0.42 12.12 7.52
N ALA A 61 0.53 12.33 6.20
CA ALA A 61 -0.54 12.67 5.28
C ALA A 61 -1.78 11.76 5.33
N ALA A 62 -1.65 10.44 5.45
CA ALA A 62 -2.80 9.52 5.52
C ALA A 62 -3.56 9.69 6.84
N VAL A 63 -2.82 9.80 7.94
CA VAL A 63 -3.37 10.05 9.28
C VAL A 63 -3.95 11.46 9.37
N GLU A 64 -3.30 12.46 8.79
CA GLU A 64 -3.79 13.84 8.69
C GLU A 64 -5.07 13.92 7.86
N ARG A 65 -5.17 13.18 6.74
CA ARG A 65 -6.40 13.08 5.96
C ARG A 65 -7.53 12.47 6.80
N LEU A 66 -7.25 11.40 7.56
CA LEU A 66 -8.21 10.79 8.48
C LEU A 66 -8.69 11.79 9.54
N PHE A 67 -7.77 12.53 10.18
CA PHE A 67 -8.12 13.54 11.18
C PHE A 67 -8.86 14.74 10.58
N SER A 68 -8.51 15.16 9.37
CA SER A 68 -9.26 16.19 8.64
C SER A 68 -10.69 15.75 8.39
N MET A 69 -10.90 14.49 7.98
CA MET A 69 -12.25 13.93 7.78
C MET A 69 -13.01 13.77 9.10
N ALA A 70 -12.32 13.34 10.15
CA ALA A 70 -12.85 13.23 11.51
C ALA A 70 -13.35 14.57 12.04
N SER A 71 -12.60 15.65 11.83
CA SER A 71 -13.03 16.99 12.28
C SER A 71 -14.35 17.44 11.66
N ASP A 72 -14.61 17.07 10.40
CA ASP A 72 -15.90 17.34 9.73
C ASP A 72 -17.05 16.49 10.30
N VAL A 73 -16.76 15.26 10.72
CA VAL A 73 -17.75 14.36 11.35
C VAL A 73 -18.04 14.77 12.79
N LEU A 74 -17.06 15.27 13.54
CA LEU A 74 -17.17 15.69 14.94
C LEU A 74 -17.80 17.08 15.14
N ARG A 75 -18.42 17.68 14.11
CA ARG A 75 -19.16 18.94 14.26
C ARG A 75 -20.31 18.78 15.28
N ALA A 76 -20.63 19.88 15.99
CA ALA A 76 -21.66 19.90 17.03
C ALA A 76 -23.04 19.36 16.60
N LYS A 77 -23.40 19.43 15.30
CA LYS A 77 -24.64 18.83 14.76
C LYS A 77 -24.68 17.29 14.80
N ARG A 78 -23.54 16.63 15.05
CA ARG A 78 -23.39 15.16 15.06
C ARG A 78 -22.87 14.65 16.41
N SER A 79 -23.02 15.44 17.48
CA SER A 79 -22.53 15.11 18.83
C SER A 79 -23.16 13.86 19.46
N CYS A 80 -24.23 13.32 18.87
CA CYS A 80 -24.92 12.12 19.35
C CYS A 80 -24.38 10.81 18.75
N LEU A 81 -23.29 10.85 17.97
CA LEU A 81 -22.63 9.63 17.48
C LEU A 81 -21.93 8.91 18.64
N THR A 82 -22.22 7.61 18.78
CA THR A 82 -21.40 6.72 19.62
C THR A 82 -20.02 6.55 18.99
N ALA A 83 -19.02 6.16 19.79
CA ALA A 83 -17.67 5.92 19.29
C ALA A 83 -17.65 4.88 18.15
N GLU A 84 -18.39 3.79 18.31
CA GLU A 84 -18.53 2.74 17.29
C GLU A 84 -19.12 3.28 15.98
N ASN A 85 -20.20 4.06 16.04
CA ASN A 85 -20.81 4.64 14.85
C ASN A 85 -19.93 5.71 14.21
N PHE A 86 -19.15 6.43 15.01
CA PHE A 86 -18.16 7.38 14.51
C PHE A 86 -17.06 6.65 13.72
N GLU A 87 -16.49 5.58 14.27
CA GLU A 87 -15.47 4.77 13.60
C GLU A 87 -15.99 4.16 12.31
N ASN A 88 -17.18 3.56 12.34
CA ASN A 88 -17.85 3.00 11.16
C ASN A 88 -18.10 4.06 10.08
N LEU A 89 -18.55 5.25 10.47
CA LEU A 89 -18.80 6.35 9.54
C LEU A 89 -17.51 6.86 8.91
N ILE A 90 -16.43 6.99 9.69
CA ILE A 90 -15.12 7.40 9.20
C ILE A 90 -14.52 6.35 8.26
N PHE A 91 -14.64 5.07 8.63
CA PHE A 91 -14.19 3.96 7.81
C PHE A 91 -14.92 3.94 6.46
N MET A 92 -16.25 4.05 6.45
CA MET A 92 -17.02 4.12 5.20
C MET A 92 -16.66 5.37 4.39
N LYS A 93 -16.63 6.56 5.02
CA LYS A 93 -16.34 7.82 4.33
C LYS A 93 -14.93 7.83 3.72
N GLY A 94 -13.94 7.28 4.41
CA GLY A 94 -12.55 7.18 3.96
C GLY A 94 -12.34 6.23 2.78
N ASN A 95 -13.22 5.23 2.65
CA ASN A 95 -13.13 4.20 1.61
C ASN A 95 -14.22 4.32 0.52
N MET A 96 -14.94 5.45 0.45
CA MET A 96 -16.07 5.63 -0.48
C MET A 96 -15.69 5.38 -1.93
N ASP A 97 -14.50 5.82 -2.37
CA ASP A 97 -14.06 5.65 -3.75
C ASP A 97 -13.90 4.16 -4.12
N ILE A 98 -13.32 3.37 -3.21
CA ILE A 98 -13.15 1.91 -3.37
C ILE A 98 -14.52 1.23 -3.40
N ILE A 99 -15.41 1.61 -2.49
CA ILE A 99 -16.77 1.07 -2.41
C ILE A 99 -17.54 1.39 -3.72
N GLN A 100 -17.42 2.60 -4.25
CA GLN A 100 -18.07 3.01 -5.50
C GLN A 100 -17.53 2.25 -6.70
N GLN A 101 -16.21 2.09 -6.81
CA GLN A 101 -15.59 1.28 -7.88
C GLN A 101 -16.09 -0.16 -7.84
N HIS A 102 -16.17 -0.76 -6.66
CA HIS A 102 -16.67 -2.11 -6.50
C HIS A 102 -18.16 -2.23 -6.90
N ILE A 103 -19.01 -1.30 -6.44
CA ILE A 103 -20.44 -1.27 -6.83
C ILE A 103 -20.59 -1.12 -8.36
N MET A 104 -19.78 -0.28 -9.01
CA MET A 104 -19.81 -0.16 -10.47
C MET A 104 -19.43 -1.47 -11.16
N SER A 105 -18.40 -2.18 -10.68
CA SER A 105 -17.99 -3.47 -11.25
C SER A 105 -19.09 -4.54 -11.14
N LEU A 106 -19.82 -4.59 -10.02
CA LEU A 106 -20.94 -5.53 -9.84
C LEU A 106 -22.09 -5.25 -10.80
N LYS A 107 -22.43 -3.97 -11.02
CA LYS A 107 -23.48 -3.59 -11.97
C LYS A 107 -23.17 -4.00 -13.41
N ILE A 108 -21.90 -3.91 -13.80
CA ILE A 108 -21.45 -4.33 -15.13
C ILE A 108 -21.65 -5.85 -15.30
N GLN A 109 -21.32 -6.65 -14.28
CA GLN A 109 -21.51 -8.11 -14.32
C GLN A 109 -22.99 -8.50 -14.41
N GLU A 110 -23.87 -7.82 -13.67
CA GLU A 110 -25.32 -8.06 -13.75
C GLU A 110 -25.94 -7.68 -15.11
N GLU A 111 -25.35 -6.73 -15.84
CA GLU A 111 -25.78 -6.36 -17.19
C GLU A 111 -25.27 -7.34 -18.26
N GLU A 112 -24.09 -7.95 -18.07
CA GLU A 112 -23.54 -8.96 -18.98
C GLU A 112 -24.23 -10.34 -18.85
N GLU A 113 -24.84 -10.64 -17.70
CA GLU A 113 -25.58 -11.89 -17.47
C GLU A 113 -27.06 -11.84 -17.91
N LYS A 114 -27.54 -10.70 -18.43
CA LYS A 114 -28.91 -10.49 -18.94
C LYS A 114 -29.01 -10.52 -20.46
#